data_AF-A0A519KRJ7-F1
#
_entry.id   AF-A0A519KRJ7-F1
#
_cell.length_a   1.000
_cell.length_b   1.000
_cell.length_c   1.000
_cell.angle_alpha   90.00
_cell.angle_beta   90.00
_cell.angle_gamma   90.00
#
_symmetry.space_group_name_H-M   'P 1'
#
loop_
_entity.id
_entity.type
_entity.pdbx_description
1 polymer ?
#
loop_
_entity_poly.entity_id
_entity_poly.type
_entity_poly.pdbx_seq_one_letter_code
_entity_poly.pdbx_strand_id
1 'polypeptide(L)'
;MHENIAVWTDREPTLEEELAALGEEDIVEMANLPPEWTGVLVHVFISTALGKHGPRVKLYPKKGRGMPSASISIGPDPRVLASSLDDRELARIAPKALEWVALNHEALTRFWFDGHALDIADVADFGRSLTKV
;
A
#
# COMPACT_ATOMS: atom_id res chain seq x y z
N MET A 1 -23.57 -17.43 8.19
CA MET A 1 -22.84 -16.91 7.02
C MET A 1 -22.93 -15.40 7.10
N HIS A 2 -21.88 -14.73 7.57
CA HIS A 2 -21.83 -13.27 7.55
C HIS A 2 -21.05 -12.88 6.29
N GLU A 3 -21.76 -12.74 5.18
CA GLU A 3 -21.24 -12.02 4.02
C GLU A 3 -21.07 -10.56 4.45
N ASN A 4 -19.86 -10.24 4.91
CA ASN A 4 -19.43 -8.87 5.10
C ASN A 4 -19.17 -8.32 3.70
N ILE A 5 -20.23 -7.81 3.08
CA ILE A 5 -20.13 -6.97 1.89
C ILE A 5 -19.24 -5.81 2.32
N ALA A 6 -17.95 -5.88 1.95
CA ALA A 6 -17.07 -4.74 2.04
C ALA A 6 -17.79 -3.60 1.34
N VAL A 7 -18.16 -2.58 2.12
CA VAL A 7 -18.73 -1.35 1.57
C VAL A 7 -17.64 -0.80 0.68
N TRP A 8 -17.78 -1.02 -0.63
CA TRP A 8 -17.02 -0.33 -1.65
C TRP A 8 -17.45 1.13 -1.55
N THR A 9 -16.84 1.88 -0.65
CA THR A 9 -16.87 3.33 -0.75
C THR A 9 -16.21 3.68 -2.08
N ASP A 10 -16.87 4.47 -2.92
CA ASP A 10 -16.33 4.96 -4.21
C ASP A 10 -15.04 5.79 -4.08
N ARG A 11 -14.51 5.90 -2.86
CA ARG A 11 -13.25 6.58 -2.53
C ARG A 11 -12.36 5.67 -1.71
N GLU A 12 -11.06 5.88 -1.87
CA GLU A 12 -10.06 5.30 -0.98
C GLU A 12 -10.28 5.78 0.47
N PRO A 13 -10.36 4.88 1.46
CA PRO A 13 -10.38 5.27 2.86
C PRO A 13 -9.00 5.81 3.28
N THR A 14 -9.02 6.79 4.17
CA THR A 14 -7.81 7.28 4.82
C THR A 14 -7.19 6.19 5.69
N LEU A 15 -5.92 6.35 6.07
CA LEU A 15 -5.27 5.38 6.96
C LEU A 15 -5.94 5.37 8.34
N GLU A 16 -6.43 6.52 8.80
CA GLU A 16 -7.19 6.61 10.06
C GLU A 16 -8.45 5.74 10.03
N GLU A 17 -9.21 5.81 8.94
CA GLU A 17 -10.43 5.02 8.75
C GLU A 17 -10.13 3.52 8.68
N GLU A 18 -9.03 3.13 8.05
CA GLU A 18 -8.62 1.72 7.98
C GLU A 18 -8.14 1.19 9.34
N LEU A 19 -7.32 1.95 10.06
CA LEU A 19 -6.83 1.56 11.38
C LEU A 19 -7.97 1.45 12.40
N ALA A 20 -8.97 2.34 12.32
CA ALA A 20 -10.16 2.27 13.16
C ALA A 20 -11.05 1.03 12.87
N ALA A 21 -10.90 0.42 11.69
CA ALA A 21 -11.64 -0.77 11.29
C ALA A 21 -10.92 -2.09 11.66
N LEU A 22 -9.67 -2.04 12.14
CA LEU A 22 -8.94 -3.20 12.62
C LEU A 22 -9.45 -3.65 14.00
N GLY A 23 -9.42 -4.97 14.23
CA GLY A 23 -9.64 -5.54 15.55
C GLY A 23 -8.41 -5.38 16.45
N GLU A 24 -8.59 -5.55 17.77
CA GLU A 24 -7.50 -5.44 18.75
C GLU A 24 -6.38 -6.49 18.57
N GLU A 25 -6.64 -7.57 17.81
CA GLU A 25 -5.67 -8.65 17.54
C GLU A 25 -4.93 -8.52 16.20
N ASP A 26 -5.22 -7.49 15.38
CA ASP A 26 -4.60 -7.32 14.07
C ASP A 26 -3.18 -6.70 14.21
N ILE A 27 -2.14 -7.54 14.16
CA ILE A 27 -0.75 -7.07 14.09
C ILE A 27 -0.42 -6.70 12.64
N VAL A 28 -0.07 -5.43 12.43
CA VAL A 28 0.30 -4.90 11.11
C VAL A 28 1.68 -4.27 11.12
N GLU A 29 2.57 -4.81 10.29
CA GLU A 29 3.84 -4.15 9.99
C GLU A 29 3.59 -3.09 8.92
N MET A 30 4.17 -1.91 9.09
CA MET A 30 3.85 -0.74 8.29
C MET A 30 5.10 0.10 8.04
N ALA A 31 5.39 0.40 6.78
CA ALA A 31 6.52 1.25 6.42
C ALA A 31 6.15 2.24 5.32
N ASN A 32 6.70 3.44 5.41
CA ASN A 32 6.66 4.42 4.32
C ASN A 32 8.02 4.39 3.60
N LEU A 33 8.03 3.83 2.39
CA LEU A 33 9.19 3.83 1.51
C LEU A 33 9.30 5.20 0.83
N PRO A 34 10.45 5.87 0.92
CA PRO A 34 10.60 7.19 0.34
C PRO A 34 10.91 7.11 -1.17
N PRO A 35 10.66 8.19 -1.95
CA PRO A 35 10.87 8.21 -3.41
C PRO A 35 12.26 7.72 -3.85
N GLU A 36 13.30 8.03 -3.09
CA GLU A 36 14.68 7.62 -3.38
C GLU A 36 14.89 6.11 -3.32
N TRP A 37 14.00 5.35 -2.66
CA TRP A 37 14.06 3.89 -2.59
C TRP A 37 13.22 3.19 -3.65
N THR A 38 12.22 3.86 -4.22
CA THR A 38 11.26 3.23 -5.14
C THR A 38 11.38 3.77 -6.56
N GLY A 39 11.84 5.01 -6.75
CA GLY A 39 11.74 5.73 -8.03
C GLY A 39 10.32 6.28 -8.31
N VAL A 40 9.36 6.02 -7.43
CA VAL A 40 8.01 6.59 -7.51
C VAL A 40 8.03 8.02 -6.96
N LEU A 41 7.30 8.94 -7.60
CA LEU A 41 7.29 10.38 -7.26
C LEU A 41 6.77 10.72 -5.85
N VAL A 42 6.26 9.73 -5.12
CA VAL A 42 5.58 9.89 -3.82
C VAL A 42 6.01 8.78 -2.87
N HIS A 43 5.66 8.91 -1.59
CA HIS A 43 5.91 7.83 -0.64
C HIS A 43 5.01 6.64 -0.97
N VAL A 44 5.60 5.44 -0.95
CA VAL A 44 4.85 4.19 -1.05
C VAL A 44 4.72 3.61 0.35
N PHE A 45 3.50 3.51 0.82
CA PHE A 45 3.18 2.84 2.06
C PHE A 45 2.96 1.35 1.78
N ILE A 46 3.73 0.51 2.46
CA ILE A 46 3.59 -0.94 2.46
C ILE A 46 3.11 -1.38 3.83
N SER A 47 2.32 -2.45 3.85
CA SER A 47 1.99 -3.15 5.09
C SER A 47 1.89 -4.64 4.86
N THR A 48 1.95 -5.41 5.95
CA THR A 48 1.40 -6.76 5.98
C THR A 48 -0.12 -6.71 5.89
N ALA A 49 -0.77 -7.88 5.80
CA ALA A 49 -2.23 -8.01 5.65
C ALA A 49 -3.03 -7.08 6.59
N LEU A 50 -3.46 -5.94 6.05
CA LEU A 50 -4.18 -4.91 6.78
C LEU A 50 -5.68 -5.15 6.63
N GLY A 51 -6.28 -5.76 7.66
CA GLY A 51 -7.71 -6.03 7.74
C GLY A 51 -8.18 -7.02 6.66
N LYS A 52 -9.36 -6.76 6.09
CA LYS A 52 -10.03 -7.66 5.12
C LYS A 52 -9.69 -7.39 3.65
N HIS A 53 -8.72 -6.51 3.40
CA HIS A 53 -8.39 -6.10 2.05
C HIS A 53 -7.41 -7.07 1.38
N GLY A 54 -7.47 -7.16 0.05
CA GLY A 54 -6.49 -7.91 -0.71
C GLY A 54 -5.12 -7.22 -0.76
N PRO A 55 -4.05 -7.92 -1.20
CA PRO A 55 -2.71 -7.37 -1.32
C PRO A 55 -2.65 -6.05 -2.09
N ARG A 56 -2.11 -5.00 -1.46
CA ARG A 56 -1.99 -3.67 -2.05
C ARG A 56 -0.90 -2.82 -1.40
N VAL A 57 -0.52 -1.75 -2.07
CA VAL A 57 0.26 -0.65 -1.50
C VAL A 57 -0.55 0.63 -1.56
N LYS A 58 -0.27 1.57 -0.65
CA LYS A 58 -0.88 2.91 -0.67
C LYS A 58 0.14 3.94 -1.14
N LEU A 59 -0.33 4.94 -1.89
CA LEU A 59 0.48 6.06 -2.38
C LEU A 59 0.14 7.32 -1.60
N TYR A 60 1.17 7.97 -1.05
CA TYR A 60 1.03 9.21 -0.28
C TYR A 60 1.90 10.34 -0.87
N PRO A 61 1.29 11.28 -1.61
CA PRO A 61 1.95 12.55 -1.96
C PRO A 61 2.41 13.30 -0.70
N LYS A 62 1.60 13.25 0.36
CA LYS A 62 1.92 13.75 1.70
C LYS A 62 1.55 12.72 2.76
N LYS A 63 2.48 12.46 3.69
CA LYS A 63 2.27 11.54 4.81
C LYS A 63 1.30 12.12 5.85
N GLY A 64 0.48 11.26 6.45
CA GLY A 64 -0.42 11.59 7.55
C GLY A 64 -1.68 10.74 7.53
N ARG A 65 -2.27 10.47 8.70
CA ARG A 65 -3.39 9.51 8.84
C ARG A 65 -4.64 9.92 8.06
N GLY A 66 -4.96 11.22 8.01
CA GLY A 66 -6.08 11.79 7.27
C GLY A 66 -5.73 12.39 5.91
N MET A 67 -4.54 12.09 5.35
CA MET A 67 -4.15 12.62 4.05
C MET A 67 -4.77 11.80 2.91
N PRO A 68 -5.12 12.44 1.78
CA PRO A 68 -5.50 11.75 0.55
C PRO A 68 -4.44 10.74 0.09
N SER A 69 -4.91 9.64 -0.49
CA SER A 69 -4.08 8.53 -0.98
C SER A 69 -4.76 7.77 -2.11
N ALA A 70 -3.98 6.92 -2.78
CA ALA A 70 -4.49 5.94 -3.73
C ALA A 70 -3.97 4.55 -3.39
N SER A 71 -4.78 3.52 -3.58
CA SER A 71 -4.39 2.11 -3.43
C SER A 71 -4.12 1.46 -4.77
N ILE A 72 -3.02 0.71 -4.86
CA ILE A 72 -2.68 -0.13 -6.02
C ILE A 72 -2.61 -1.59 -5.58
N SER A 73 -3.28 -2.48 -6.31
CA SER A 73 -3.20 -3.92 -6.05
C SER A 73 -1.79 -4.46 -6.27
N ILE A 74 -1.31 -5.35 -5.41
CA ILE A 74 -0.09 -6.11 -5.64
C ILE A 74 -0.41 -7.31 -6.53
N GLY A 75 0.32 -7.46 -7.64
CA GLY A 75 0.20 -8.58 -8.57
C GLY A 75 0.99 -8.34 -9.86
N PRO A 76 1.08 -9.34 -10.76
CA PRO A 76 1.81 -9.21 -12.02
C PRO A 76 1.17 -8.21 -13.00
N ASP A 77 -0.13 -7.95 -12.86
CA ASP A 77 -0.88 -6.93 -13.59
C ASP A 77 -1.59 -6.01 -12.57
N PRO A 78 -0.85 -5.07 -11.95
CA PRO A 78 -1.40 -4.22 -10.91
C PRO A 78 -2.36 -3.19 -11.49
N ARG A 79 -3.33 -2.76 -10.68
CA ARG A 79 -4.30 -1.71 -11.02
C ARG A 79 -4.56 -0.81 -9.83
N VAL A 80 -5.00 0.43 -10.11
CA VAL A 80 -5.54 1.31 -9.09
C VAL A 80 -6.86 0.71 -8.59
N LEU A 81 -6.97 0.49 -7.28
CA LEU A 81 -8.16 -0.08 -6.64
C LEU A 81 -9.15 1.00 -6.25
N ALA A 82 -8.63 2.09 -5.67
CA ALA A 82 -9.40 3.27 -5.29
C ALA A 82 -8.44 4.45 -5.09
N SER A 83 -9.00 5.66 -5.13
CA SER A 83 -8.25 6.91 -4.94
C SER A 83 -9.11 7.94 -4.22
N SER A 84 -8.45 8.79 -3.43
CA SER A 84 -8.97 10.04 -2.91
C SER A 84 -8.16 11.26 -3.39
N LEU A 85 -7.18 11.03 -4.27
CA LEU A 85 -6.42 12.06 -4.97
C LEU A 85 -7.25 12.67 -6.10
N ASP A 86 -6.94 13.91 -6.49
CA ASP A 86 -7.50 14.47 -7.71
C ASP A 86 -6.96 13.75 -8.97
N ASP A 87 -7.74 13.79 -10.05
CA ASP A 87 -7.44 13.05 -11.28
C ASP A 87 -6.08 13.42 -11.89
N ARG A 88 -5.67 14.69 -11.77
CA ARG A 88 -4.41 15.17 -12.35
C ARG A 88 -3.23 14.62 -11.55
N GLU A 89 -3.32 14.62 -10.24
CA GLU A 89 -2.30 14.04 -9.37
C GLU A 89 -2.22 12.53 -9.56
N LEU A 90 -3.36 11.83 -9.60
CA LEU A 90 -3.41 10.39 -9.84
C LEU A 90 -2.79 10.02 -11.19
N ALA A 91 -3.18 10.70 -12.27
CA ALA A 91 -2.63 10.46 -13.60
C ALA A 91 -1.11 10.68 -13.68
N ARG A 92 -0.56 11.57 -12.83
CA ARG A 92 0.88 11.83 -12.75
C ARG A 92 1.64 10.72 -12.04
N ILE A 93 1.09 10.16 -10.95
CA ILE A 93 1.83 9.24 -10.08
C ILE A 93 1.58 7.77 -10.41
N ALA A 94 0.37 7.42 -10.86
CA ALA A 94 -0.05 6.03 -11.03
C ALA A 94 0.81 5.25 -12.03
N PRO A 95 1.22 5.78 -13.20
CA PRO A 95 1.98 4.99 -14.18
C PRO A 95 3.28 4.40 -13.60
N LYS A 96 4.09 5.23 -12.92
CA LYS A 96 5.35 4.78 -12.31
C LYS A 96 5.12 3.87 -11.10
N ALA A 97 4.06 4.10 -10.34
CA ALA A 97 3.72 3.22 -9.23
C ALA A 97 3.25 1.83 -9.71
N LEU A 98 2.47 1.76 -10.78
CA LEU A 98 2.05 0.50 -11.41
C LEU A 98 3.26 -0.28 -11.94
N GLU A 99 4.18 0.40 -12.65
CA GLU A 99 5.44 -0.18 -13.11
C GLU A 99 6.26 -0.75 -11.94
N TRP A 100 6.42 0.03 -10.87
CA TRP A 100 7.16 -0.38 -9.69
C TRP A 100 6.54 -1.58 -8.97
N VAL A 101 5.21 -1.60 -8.82
CA VAL A 101 4.51 -2.75 -8.22
C VAL A 101 4.66 -3.99 -9.10
N ALA A 102 4.48 -3.88 -10.42
CA ALA A 102 4.63 -5.02 -11.32
C ALA A 102 6.05 -5.61 -11.25
N LEU A 103 7.07 -4.75 -11.19
CA LEU A 103 8.48 -5.15 -11.08
C LEU A 103 8.81 -5.87 -9.77
N ASN A 104 8.13 -5.52 -8.68
CA ASN A 104 8.41 -6.01 -7.34
C ASN A 104 7.32 -6.95 -6.78
N HIS A 105 6.35 -7.36 -7.60
CA HIS A 105 5.11 -7.97 -7.10
C HIS A 105 5.35 -9.24 -6.28
N GLU A 106 6.27 -10.12 -6.68
CA GLU A 106 6.58 -11.35 -5.93
C GLU A 106 7.09 -11.05 -4.51
N ALA A 107 8.03 -10.10 -4.39
CA ALA A 107 8.61 -9.69 -3.12
C ALA A 107 7.56 -8.99 -2.23
N LEU A 108 6.74 -8.11 -2.83
CA LEU A 108 5.65 -7.41 -2.14
C LEU A 108 4.56 -8.38 -1.68
N THR A 109 4.21 -9.38 -2.50
CA THR A 109 3.25 -10.43 -2.14
C THR A 109 3.77 -11.25 -0.96
N ARG A 110 5.05 -11.64 -0.97
CA ARG A 110 5.64 -12.34 0.17
C ARG A 110 5.63 -11.50 1.43
N PHE A 111 6.04 -10.23 1.35
CA PHE A 111 5.98 -9.31 2.48
C PHE A 111 4.56 -9.15 3.02
N TRP A 112 3.55 -9.06 2.16
CA TRP A 112 2.15 -8.94 2.56
C TRP A 112 1.70 -10.09 3.47
N PHE A 113 2.05 -11.34 3.14
CA PHE A 113 1.61 -12.52 3.89
C PHE A 113 2.53 -12.88 5.07
N ASP A 114 3.85 -12.75 4.88
CA ASP A 114 4.83 -13.31 5.82
C ASP A 114 5.60 -12.23 6.60
N GLY A 115 5.45 -10.94 6.24
CA GLY A 115 6.26 -9.86 6.79
C GLY A 115 5.98 -9.52 8.26
N HIS A 116 4.93 -10.07 8.86
CA HIS A 116 4.49 -9.75 10.22
C HIS A 116 5.46 -10.26 11.31
N ALA A 117 6.38 -11.14 10.94
CA ALA A 117 7.41 -11.68 11.82
C ALA A 117 8.76 -10.96 11.69
N LEU A 118 8.86 -9.93 10.85
CA LEU A 118 10.10 -9.21 10.60
C LEU A 118 10.32 -8.12 11.65
N ASP A 119 11.57 -7.97 12.10
CA ASP A 119 11.95 -6.83 12.92
C ASP A 119 12.08 -5.56 12.07
N ILE A 120 12.07 -4.39 12.71
CA ILE A 120 12.15 -3.10 12.02
C ILE A 120 13.39 -2.96 11.12
N ALA A 121 14.50 -3.61 11.48
CA ALA A 121 15.71 -3.63 10.67
C ALA A 121 15.49 -4.40 9.36
N ASP A 122 14.84 -5.56 9.44
CA ASP A 122 14.54 -6.40 8.28
C ASP A 122 13.50 -5.75 7.36
N VAL A 123 12.50 -5.05 7.92
CA VAL A 123 11.54 -4.25 7.13
C VAL A 123 12.26 -3.14 6.34
N ALA A 124 13.24 -2.48 6.97
CA ALA A 124 14.03 -1.44 6.31
C ALA A 124 14.92 -2.02 5.19
N ASP A 125 15.55 -3.16 5.43
CA ASP A 125 16.40 -3.83 4.45
C ASP A 125 15.59 -4.41 3.29
N PHE A 126 14.41 -4.98 3.57
CA PHE A 126 13.42 -5.35 2.56
C PHE A 126 13.10 -4.13 1.66
N GLY A 127 12.73 -3.00 2.25
CA GLY A 127 12.39 -1.78 1.50
C GLY A 127 13.52 -1.26 0.61
N ARG A 128 14.78 -1.40 1.05
CA ARG A 128 15.97 -1.04 0.25
C ARG A 128 16.30 -2.05 -0.85
N SER A 129 15.92 -3.31 -0.67
CA SER A 129 16.19 -4.39 -1.63
C SER A 129 15.30 -4.32 -2.88
N LEU A 130 14.17 -3.60 -2.81
CA LEU A 130 13.22 -3.48 -3.91
C LEU A 130 13.83 -2.74 -5.11
N THR A 131 13.46 -3.19 -6.31
CA THR A 131 13.97 -2.61 -7.56
C THR A 131 13.29 -1.26 -7.83
N LYS A 132 14.09 -0.26 -8.19
CA LYS A 132 13.64 1.10 -8.52
C LYS A 132 13.21 1.24 -9.97
N VAL A 133 12.30 2.17 -10.25
CA VAL A 133 11.85 2.56 -11.60
C VAL A 133 12.23 3.99 -12.00
#